data_AF-A0AAE1MQ43-F1
#
_entry.id   AF-A0AAE1MQ43-F1
#
_cell.length_a   1.000
_cell.length_b   1.000
_cell.length_c   1.000
_cell.angle_alpha   90.00
_cell.angle_beta   90.00
_cell.angle_gamma   90.00
#
_symmetry.space_group_name_H-M   'P 1'
#
loop_
_entity.id
_entity.type
_entity.pdbx_description
1 polymer ?
#
loop_
_entity_poly.entity_id
_entity_poly.type
_entity_poly.pdbx_seq_one_letter_code
_entity_poly.pdbx_strand_id
1 'polypeptide(L)' 'MEGIKGKHFFLEADIKGPNLKLDDTGKAILTALRHLCRISETRVGHHRVIILQKPQ' A
#
# COMPACT_ATOMS: atom_id res chain seq x y z
N MET A 1 7.42 -14.67 -3.11
CA MET A 1 7.80 -13.88 -1.92
C MET A 1 9.01 -12.98 -2.15
N GLU A 2 9.85 -13.24 -3.17
CA GLU A 2 11.03 -12.42 -3.48
C GLU A 2 10.73 -10.92 -3.69
N GLY A 3 9.54 -10.55 -4.19
CA GLY A 3 9.19 -9.15 -4.43
C GLY A 3 8.98 -8.26 -3.19
N ILE A 4 8.83 -8.85 -1.99
CA ILE A 4 8.48 -8.14 -0.74
C ILE A 4 9.55 -8.32 0.35
N LYS A 5 10.26 -9.46 0.38
CA LYS A 5 11.26 -9.75 1.41
C LYS A 5 12.29 -8.61 1.51
N GLY A 6 12.52 -8.12 2.73
CA GLY A 6 13.47 -7.02 3.00
C GLY A 6 12.95 -5.61 2.69
N LYS A 7 11.68 -5.45 2.30
CA LYS A 7 11.04 -4.14 2.10
C LYS A 7 10.10 -3.81 3.26
N HIS A 8 9.89 -2.51 3.49
CA HIS A 8 8.85 -2.04 4.40
C HIS A 8 7.51 -2.06 3.66
N PHE A 9 6.49 -2.67 4.26
CA PHE A 9 5.17 -2.80 3.66
C PHE A 9 4.09 -2.85 4.74
N PHE A 10 2.85 -2.64 4.31
CA PHE A 10 1.64 -2.90 5.09
C PHE A 10 0.62 -3.63 4.23
N LEU A 11 -0.22 -4.44 4.86
CA LEU A 11 -1.37 -5.07 4.23
C LEU A 11 -2.54 -4.09 4.20
N GLU A 12 -3.47 -4.31 3.27
CA GLU A 12 -4.74 -3.58 3.25
C GLU A 12 -5.50 -3.67 4.58
N ALA A 13 -5.39 -4.81 5.28
CA ALA A 13 -6.00 -5.00 6.60
C ALA A 13 -5.36 -4.13 7.69
N ASP A 14 -4.07 -3.81 7.58
CA ASP A 14 -3.34 -3.01 8.58
C ASP A 14 -3.75 -1.52 8.52
N ILE A 15 -4.16 -1.06 7.34
CA ILE A 15 -4.59 0.33 7.11
C ILE A 15 -6.09 0.54 7.24
N LYS A 16 -6.92 -0.52 7.13
CA LYS A 16 -8.36 -0.43 7.36
C LYS A 16 -8.62 -0.25 8.86
N GLY A 17 -8.65 1.00 9.30
CA GLY A 17 -8.89 1.37 10.68
C GLY A 17 -9.88 2.53 10.80
N PRO A 18 -10.20 2.96 12.03
CA PRO A 18 -11.12 4.08 12.27
C PRO A 18 -10.63 5.40 11.62
N ASN A 19 -9.32 5.58 11.50
CA ASN A 19 -8.69 6.80 11.01
C ASN A 19 -8.39 6.79 9.50
N LEU A 20 -8.34 5.61 8.87
CA LEU A 20 -8.11 5.47 7.43
C LEU A 20 -9.06 4.41 6.88
N LYS A 21 -10.10 4.88 6.20
CA LYS A 21 -11.06 4.02 5.51
C LYS A 21 -10.63 3.89 4.05
N LEU A 22 -10.77 2.70 3.49
CA LEU A 22 -10.58 2.47 2.06
C LEU A 22 -11.88 2.64 1.29
N ASP A 23 -12.58 3.72 1.60
CA ASP A 23 -13.66 4.28 0.78
C ASP A 23 -13.05 5.00 -0.44
N ASP A 24 -13.88 5.73 -1.18
CA ASP A 24 -13.43 6.36 -2.43
C ASP A 24 -12.36 7.44 -2.19
N THR A 25 -12.42 8.14 -1.06
CA THR A 25 -11.38 9.11 -0.66
C THR A 25 -10.08 8.39 -0.31
N GLY A 26 -10.11 7.34 0.51
CA GLY A 26 -8.91 6.58 0.85
C GLY A 26 -8.24 5.94 -0.38
N LYS A 27 -9.04 5.41 -1.32
CA LYS A 27 -8.54 4.87 -2.60
C LYS A 27 -7.90 5.97 -3.45
N ALA A 28 -8.49 7.17 -3.51
CA ALA A 28 -7.91 8.30 -4.24
C ALA A 28 -6.56 8.71 -3.66
N ILE A 29 -6.41 8.74 -2.33
CA ILE A 29 -5.13 9.03 -1.66
C ILE A 29 -4.07 7.97 -2.02
N LEU A 30 -4.38 6.68 -1.93
CA LEU A 30 -3.45 5.63 -2.32
C LEU A 30 -3.06 5.74 -3.81
N THR A 31 -4.02 6.09 -4.66
CA THR A 31 -3.77 6.32 -6.07
C THR A 31 -2.79 7.47 -6.27
N ALA A 32 -2.99 8.61 -5.62
CA ALA A 32 -2.07 9.75 -5.69
C ALA A 32 -0.66 9.38 -5.19
N LEU A 33 -0.55 8.68 -4.06
CA LEU A 33 0.75 8.24 -3.51
C LEU A 33 1.48 7.29 -4.47
N ARG A 34 0.75 6.41 -5.15
CA ARG A 34 1.32 5.52 -6.18
C ARG A 34 1.83 6.31 -7.39
N HIS A 35 1.09 7.31 -7.85
CA HIS A 35 1.50 8.17 -8.97
C HIS A 35 2.72 9.04 -8.63
N LEU A 36 2.86 9.45 -7.36
CA LEU A 36 4.01 10.18 -6.85
C LEU A 36 5.20 9.26 -6.49
N CYS A 37 5.16 8.00 -6.90
CA CYS A 37 6.19 6.99 -6.62
C CYS A 37 6.52 6.82 -5.13
N ARG A 38 5.59 7.13 -4.22
CA ARG A 38 5.79 6.96 -2.77
C ARG A 38 5.53 5.52 -2.33
N ILE A 39 4.59 4.86 -3.00
CA ILE A 39 4.20 3.48 -2.71
C ILE A 39 4.06 2.68 -4.00
N SER A 40 4.26 1.37 -3.91
CA SER A 40 3.83 0.42 -4.94
C SER A 40 2.87 -0.61 -4.35
N GLU A 41 2.14 -1.29 -5.21
CA GLU A 41 1.15 -2.27 -4.78
C GLU A 41 1.37 -3.60 -5.48
N THR A 42 1.18 -4.69 -4.73
CA THR A 42 1.20 -6.05 -5.28
C THR A 42 0.15 -6.91 -4.59
N ARG A 43 -0.19 -8.04 -5.21
CA ARG A 43 -1.08 -9.05 -4.61
C ARG A 43 -0.28 -10.30 -4.25
N VAL A 44 -0.48 -10.78 -3.03
CA VAL A 44 0.04 -12.08 -2.58
C VAL A 44 -1.15 -12.90 -2.09
N GLY A 45 -1.55 -13.87 -2.90
CA GLY A 45 -2.83 -14.55 -2.70
C GLY A 45 -3.99 -13.55 -2.72
N HIS A 46 -4.83 -13.59 -1.68
CA HIS A 46 -5.95 -12.67 -1.52
C HIS A 46 -5.60 -11.35 -0.80
N HIS A 47 -4.34 -11.17 -0.40
CA HIS A 47 -3.92 -9.97 0.31
C HIS A 47 -3.33 -8.95 -0.65
N ARG A 48 -3.85 -7.71 -0.60
CA ARG A 48 -3.23 -6.55 -1.21
C ARG A 48 -2.15 -6.02 -0.27
N VAL A 49 -0.94 -5.93 -0.80
CA VAL A 49 0.26 -5.48 -0.09
C VAL A 49 0.68 -4.14 -0.67
N ILE A 50 0.87 -3.15 0.20
CA ILE A 50 1.36 -1.83 -0.17
C ILE A 50 2.79 -1.71 0.34
N ILE A 51 3.71 -1.48 -0.58
CA ILE A 51 5.16 -1.45 -0.33
C ILE A 51 5.62 0.00 -0.36
N LEU A 52 6.32 0.43 0.67
CA LEU A 52 6.92 1.75 0.73
C LEU A 52 8.14 1.81 -0.21
N GLN A 53 8.19 2.84 -1.05
CA GLN A 53 9.39 3.15 -1.81
C GLN A 53 10.36 3.92 -0.92
N LYS A 54 11.66 3.64 -1.04
CA LYS A 54 12.68 4.45 -0.35
C LYS A 54 12.62 5.89 -0.90
N PRO A 55 12.82 6.92 -0.06
CA PRO A 55 13.11 8.26 -0.57
C PRO A 55 14.29 8.16 -1.54
N GLN A 56 14.18 8.78 -2.72
CA GLN A 56 15.32 8.95 -3.62
C GLN A 56 16.36 9.86 -2.98
#